data_AF-Q93HI7-F1
#
_entry.id   AF-Q93HI7-F1
#
_cell.length_a   1.000
_cell.length_b   1.000
_cell.length_c   1.000
_cell.angle_alpha   90.00
_cell.angle_beta   90.00
_cell.angle_gamma   90.00
#
_symmetry.space_group_name_H-M   'P 1'
#
loop_
_entity.id
_entity.type
_entity.pdbx_description
1 polymer ?
#
loop_
_entity_poly.entity_id
_entity_poly.type
_entity_poly.pdbx_seq_one_letter_code
_entity_poly.pdbx_strand_id
1 'polypeptide(L)'
;MSVSEKEAETSAEQEFTRPPAPEKMRDLDFLLGDFRAEWTNFTADPATTGTAAWNTASTFHGHAYEMTQRVEAHDLTGRFVVQWVESESSFSGYYYDDWGNRTLLTSEGWQDGYLAFTGECFGFGKSFLLKEQYEIVDEKHYVKRGFIKFDEGDWIPADEVHCHREA
;
A
#
# COMPACT_ATOMS: atom_id res chain seq x y z
N MET A 1 -52.61 5.23 3.13
CA MET A 1 -51.73 5.94 2.18
C MET A 1 -50.83 4.88 1.57
N SER A 2 -51.19 4.36 0.40
CA SER A 2 -50.40 3.33 -0.31
C SER A 2 -49.49 4.06 -1.27
N VAL A 3 -48.17 3.95 -1.07
CA VAL A 3 -47.20 4.41 -2.06
C VAL A 3 -47.11 3.28 -3.08
N SER A 4 -47.77 3.46 -4.24
CA SER A 4 -47.53 2.60 -5.39
C SER A 4 -46.13 2.87 -5.91
N GLU A 5 -45.20 1.96 -5.63
CA GLU A 5 -43.97 1.83 -6.40
C GLU A 5 -44.36 1.39 -7.81
N LYS A 6 -44.25 2.32 -8.74
CA LYS A 6 -44.39 2.05 -10.17
C LYS A 6 -43.01 2.15 -10.79
N GLU A 7 -42.12 1.24 -10.42
CA GLU A 7 -40.89 1.01 -11.18
C GLU A 7 -41.21 0.12 -12.38
N ALA A 8 -41.42 0.76 -13.52
CA ALA A 8 -41.31 0.09 -14.81
C ALA A 8 -41.09 1.15 -15.89
N GLU A 9 -39.86 1.64 -15.97
CA GLU A 9 -39.30 2.02 -17.26
C GLU A 9 -38.34 0.92 -17.68
N THR A 10 -38.46 0.50 -18.94
CA THR A 10 -37.73 -0.58 -19.57
C THR A 10 -36.25 -0.20 -19.58
N SER A 11 -35.53 -0.59 -18.52
CA SER A 11 -34.08 -0.61 -18.54
C SER A 11 -33.68 -1.50 -19.70
N ALA A 12 -33.04 -0.94 -20.72
CA ALA A 12 -32.18 -1.76 -21.56
C ALA A 12 -31.35 -2.64 -20.62
N GLU A 13 -31.22 -3.95 -20.91
CA GLU A 13 -30.35 -4.82 -20.11
C GLU A 13 -28.96 -4.18 -20.13
N GLN A 14 -28.59 -3.49 -19.05
CA GLN A 14 -27.23 -3.02 -18.85
C GLN A 14 -26.43 -4.27 -18.58
N GLU A 15 -25.72 -4.73 -19.61
CA GLU A 15 -24.81 -5.85 -19.47
C GLU A 15 -23.60 -5.38 -18.64
N PHE A 16 -23.54 -5.81 -17.38
CA PHE A 16 -22.38 -5.59 -16.53
C PHE A 16 -21.27 -6.55 -16.95
N THR A 17 -20.35 -6.05 -17.78
CA THR A 17 -19.14 -6.79 -18.14
C THR A 17 -17.98 -6.39 -17.23
N ARG A 18 -17.05 -7.32 -16.99
CA ARG A 18 -15.84 -7.03 -16.21
C ARG A 18 -14.95 -6.05 -16.98
N PRO A 19 -14.63 -4.86 -16.44
CA PRO A 19 -13.72 -3.93 -17.11
C PRO A 19 -12.29 -4.48 -17.17
N PRO A 20 -11.46 -3.97 -18.10
CA PRO A 20 -10.02 -4.22 -18.07
C PRO A 20 -9.41 -3.66 -16.78
N ALA A 21 -8.25 -4.17 -16.38
CA ALA A 21 -7.48 -3.60 -15.28
C ALA A 21 -7.08 -2.14 -15.60
N PRO A 22 -7.12 -1.22 -14.62
CA PRO A 22 -6.69 0.16 -14.84
C PRO A 22 -5.24 0.21 -15.32
N GLU A 23 -4.96 1.00 -16.36
CA GLU A 23 -3.59 1.18 -16.86
C GLU A 23 -2.65 1.71 -15.77
N LYS A 24 -3.20 2.51 -14.86
CA LYS A 24 -2.51 3.07 -13.69
C LYS A 24 -1.87 2.03 -12.79
N MET A 25 -2.37 0.80 -12.75
CA MET A 25 -1.73 -0.27 -11.96
C MET A 25 -0.28 -0.53 -12.39
N ARG A 26 0.07 -0.29 -13.66
CA ARG A 26 1.44 -0.47 -14.16
C ARG A 26 2.46 0.49 -13.54
N ASP A 27 2.01 1.63 -13.00
CA ASP A 27 2.88 2.55 -12.25
C ASP A 27 3.45 1.88 -10.99
N LEU A 28 2.91 0.72 -10.58
CA LEU A 28 3.33 -0.10 -9.44
C LEU A 28 4.09 -1.38 -9.85
N ASP A 29 4.38 -1.60 -11.14
CA ASP A 29 5.04 -2.82 -11.62
C ASP A 29 6.40 -3.08 -10.94
N PHE A 30 7.07 -2.02 -10.49
CA PHE A 30 8.34 -2.11 -9.75
C PHE A 30 8.20 -2.90 -8.43
N LEU A 31 6.99 -2.99 -7.85
CA LEU A 31 6.72 -3.75 -6.64
C LEU A 31 6.58 -5.25 -6.89
N LEU A 32 6.23 -5.68 -8.11
CA LEU A 32 5.91 -7.08 -8.43
C LEU A 32 7.13 -7.98 -8.26
N GLY A 33 6.92 -9.19 -7.75
CA GLY A 33 7.97 -10.21 -7.59
C GLY A 33 8.47 -10.37 -6.15
N ASP A 34 9.57 -11.11 -6.02
CA ASP A 34 10.21 -11.42 -4.75
C ASP A 34 11.34 -10.45 -4.44
N PHE A 35 11.46 -10.04 -3.19
CA PHE A 35 12.44 -9.08 -2.71
C PHE A 35 13.01 -9.49 -1.35
N ARG A 36 14.33 -9.30 -1.22
CA ARG A 36 14.97 -9.14 0.08
C ARG A 36 14.85 -7.66 0.49
N ALA A 37 14.16 -7.41 1.58
CA ALA A 37 13.99 -6.08 2.14
C ALA A 37 14.91 -5.90 3.36
N GLU A 38 15.85 -4.96 3.28
CA GLU A 38 16.74 -4.57 4.37
C GLU A 38 16.18 -3.30 5.02
N TRP A 39 15.78 -3.38 6.28
CA TRP A 39 15.10 -2.28 6.97
C TRP A 39 15.96 -1.71 8.09
N THR A 40 15.84 -0.40 8.29
CA THR A 40 16.31 0.33 9.46
C THR A 40 15.12 1.01 10.13
N ASN A 41 14.92 0.78 11.42
CA ASN A 41 13.91 1.45 12.24
C ASN A 41 14.56 2.57 13.04
N PHE A 42 14.23 3.81 12.70
CA PHE A 42 14.73 5.02 13.34
C PHE A 42 13.95 5.43 14.60
N THR A 43 12.81 4.77 14.87
CA THR A 43 12.02 5.04 16.09
C THR A 43 12.58 4.35 17.34
N ALA A 44 13.53 3.43 17.17
CA ALA A 44 14.25 2.78 18.26
C ALA A 44 15.52 3.57 18.65
N ASP A 45 15.91 3.50 19.93
CA ASP A 45 17.15 4.09 20.44
C ASP A 45 17.99 3.01 21.18
N PRO A 46 19.10 2.52 20.59
CA PRO A 46 19.62 2.89 19.27
C PRO A 46 18.74 2.37 18.12
N ALA A 47 18.91 2.93 16.92
CA ALA A 47 18.24 2.45 15.72
C ALA A 47 18.50 0.95 15.51
N THR A 48 17.47 0.21 15.10
CA THR A 48 17.55 -1.23 14.87
C THR A 48 17.47 -1.54 13.39
N THR A 49 18.11 -2.64 12.98
CA THR A 49 18.13 -3.09 11.58
C THR A 49 17.73 -4.55 11.48
N GLY A 50 17.24 -4.95 10.31
CA GLY A 50 17.02 -6.35 10.02
C GLY A 50 16.63 -6.59 8.57
N THR A 51 16.14 -7.80 8.32
CA THR A 51 15.73 -8.23 6.98
C THR A 51 14.32 -8.79 7.01
N ALA A 52 13.63 -8.67 5.88
CA ALA A 52 12.33 -9.26 5.61
C ALA A 52 12.31 -9.84 4.19
N ALA A 53 11.47 -10.85 3.98
CA ALA A 53 11.14 -11.35 2.65
C ALA A 53 9.81 -10.73 2.21
N TRP A 54 9.80 -10.06 1.07
CA TRP A 54 8.60 -9.45 0.49
C TRP A 54 8.27 -10.15 -0.83
N ASN A 55 7.01 -10.53 -1.01
CA ASN A 55 6.49 -11.00 -2.30
C ASN A 55 5.29 -10.17 -2.70
N THR A 56 5.29 -9.61 -3.90
CA THR A 56 4.12 -8.93 -4.45
C THR A 56 3.61 -9.65 -5.67
N ALA A 57 2.30 -9.93 -5.68
CA ALA A 57 1.60 -10.55 -6.79
C ALA A 57 0.46 -9.68 -7.30
N SER A 58 0.18 -9.79 -8.60
CA SER A 58 -1.03 -9.23 -9.19
C SER A 58 -2.25 -10.06 -8.80
N THR A 59 -3.24 -9.43 -8.17
CA THR A 59 -4.49 -10.05 -7.71
C THR A 59 -5.70 -9.44 -8.44
N PHE A 60 -6.89 -10.03 -8.24
CA PHE A 60 -8.15 -9.55 -8.84
C PHE A 60 -8.08 -9.27 -10.35
N HIS A 61 -7.39 -10.13 -11.11
CA HIS A 61 -7.18 -9.95 -12.56
C HIS A 61 -6.45 -8.64 -12.95
N GLY A 62 -5.53 -8.17 -12.11
CA GLY A 62 -4.75 -6.95 -12.35
C GLY A 62 -5.35 -5.68 -11.77
N HIS A 63 -6.49 -5.77 -11.09
CA HIS A 63 -7.15 -4.63 -10.45
C HIS A 63 -6.54 -4.24 -9.10
N ALA A 64 -5.74 -5.12 -8.49
CA ALA A 64 -4.96 -4.79 -7.30
C ALA A 64 -3.65 -5.57 -7.29
N TYR A 65 -2.65 -5.05 -6.58
CA TYR A 65 -1.45 -5.78 -6.20
C TYR A 65 -1.50 -6.07 -4.70
N GLU A 66 -1.04 -7.25 -4.33
CA GLU A 66 -0.94 -7.65 -2.95
C GLU A 66 0.50 -8.03 -2.64
N MET A 67 1.08 -7.33 -1.67
CA MET A 67 2.39 -7.62 -1.11
C MET A 67 2.23 -8.36 0.22
N THR A 68 2.92 -9.49 0.36
CA THR A 68 3.12 -10.20 1.61
C THR A 68 4.52 -9.91 2.14
N GLN A 69 4.62 -9.42 3.36
CA GLN A 69 5.87 -9.23 4.09
C GLN A 69 6.00 -10.32 5.15
N ARG A 70 7.19 -10.90 5.27
CA ARG A 70 7.55 -11.83 6.34
C ARG A 70 8.83 -11.38 7.05
N VAL A 71 8.75 -11.22 8.36
CA VAL A 71 9.90 -10.91 9.23
C VAL A 71 10.11 -12.09 10.18
N GLU A 72 10.97 -13.04 9.79
CA GLU A 72 11.14 -14.30 10.54
C GLU A 72 11.59 -14.10 11.99
N ALA A 73 12.47 -13.13 12.23
CA ALA A 73 13.00 -12.84 13.57
C ALA A 73 11.91 -12.37 14.56
N HIS A 74 10.76 -11.95 14.07
CA HIS A 74 9.65 -11.43 14.88
C HIS A 74 8.37 -12.25 14.73
N ASP A 75 8.40 -13.35 13.98
CA ASP A 75 7.20 -14.13 13.63
C ASP A 75 6.05 -13.22 13.15
N LEU A 76 6.39 -12.26 12.29
CA LEU A 76 5.47 -11.23 11.80
C LEU A 76 5.18 -11.44 10.33
N THR A 77 3.90 -11.58 9.98
CA THR A 77 3.41 -11.52 8.60
C THR A 77 2.52 -10.30 8.42
N GLY A 78 2.84 -9.48 7.42
CA GLY A 78 2.03 -8.33 7.00
C GLY A 78 1.53 -8.50 5.57
N ARG A 79 0.37 -7.92 5.26
CA ARG A 79 -0.20 -7.85 3.92
C ARG A 79 -0.55 -6.42 3.58
N PHE A 80 -0.13 -5.97 2.40
CA PHE A 80 -0.50 -4.67 1.83
C PHE A 80 -1.19 -4.89 0.50
N VAL A 81 -2.45 -4.48 0.39
CA VAL A 81 -3.23 -4.53 -0.85
C VAL A 81 -3.33 -3.11 -1.39
N VAL A 82 -2.97 -2.90 -2.65
CA VAL A 82 -3.01 -1.60 -3.32
C VAL A 82 -3.76 -1.70 -4.65
N GLN A 83 -4.63 -0.73 -4.91
CA GLN A 83 -5.46 -0.67 -6.11
C GLN A 83 -5.62 0.78 -6.60
N TRP A 84 -5.93 0.95 -7.88
CA TRP A 84 -6.35 2.24 -8.44
C TRP A 84 -7.86 2.42 -8.28
N VAL A 85 -8.29 3.56 -7.74
CA VAL A 85 -9.69 3.92 -7.52
C VAL A 85 -10.08 5.01 -8.52
N GLU A 86 -10.76 4.61 -9.61
CA GLU A 86 -11.11 5.52 -10.71
C GLU A 86 -11.94 6.73 -10.28
N SER A 87 -12.88 6.54 -9.35
CA SER A 87 -13.72 7.63 -8.84
C SER A 87 -12.96 8.68 -8.04
N GLU A 88 -11.78 8.33 -7.51
CA GLU A 88 -10.94 9.19 -6.70
C GLU A 88 -9.69 9.66 -7.46
N SER A 89 -9.43 9.08 -8.64
CA SER A 89 -8.19 9.32 -9.41
C SER A 89 -6.93 9.17 -8.55
N SER A 90 -6.92 8.15 -7.70
CA SER A 90 -5.85 7.89 -6.73
C SER A 90 -5.67 6.39 -6.51
N PHE A 91 -4.50 6.00 -6.00
CA PHE A 91 -4.31 4.69 -5.40
C PHE A 91 -4.88 4.67 -3.99
N SER A 92 -5.50 3.54 -3.63
CA SER A 92 -5.88 3.20 -2.26
C SER A 92 -5.09 1.96 -1.83
N GLY A 93 -4.49 2.03 -0.65
CA GLY A 93 -3.69 0.97 -0.04
C GLY A 93 -4.22 0.60 1.34
N TYR A 94 -4.34 -0.69 1.63
CA TYR A 94 -4.70 -1.19 2.95
C TYR A 94 -3.66 -2.19 3.45
N TYR A 95 -3.08 -1.89 4.61
CA TYR A 95 -2.12 -2.76 5.30
C TYR A 95 -2.75 -3.39 6.54
N TYR A 96 -2.39 -4.64 6.82
CA TYR A 96 -2.63 -5.28 8.11
C TYR A 96 -1.59 -6.37 8.42
N ASP A 97 -1.36 -6.67 9.69
CA ASP A 97 -0.45 -7.74 10.12
C ASP A 97 -0.97 -8.57 11.30
N ASP A 98 -0.23 -9.63 11.64
CA ASP A 98 -0.54 -10.56 12.73
C ASP A 98 -0.49 -9.92 14.13
N TRP A 99 0.13 -8.75 14.27
CA TRP A 99 0.13 -7.98 15.52
C TRP A 99 -1.04 -7.02 15.61
N GLY A 100 -1.91 -7.00 14.58
CA GLY A 100 -3.11 -6.19 14.53
C GLY A 100 -2.85 -4.74 14.14
N ASN A 101 -1.66 -4.41 13.65
CA ASN A 101 -1.38 -3.12 13.03
C ASN A 101 -2.20 -3.01 11.74
N ARG A 102 -2.67 -1.81 11.43
CA ARG A 102 -3.56 -1.55 10.29
C ARG A 102 -3.31 -0.17 9.74
N THR A 103 -3.39 -0.01 8.44
CA THR A 103 -3.24 1.30 7.82
C THR A 103 -4.14 1.41 6.60
N LEU A 104 -4.77 2.56 6.43
CA LEU A 104 -5.40 2.97 5.19
C LEU A 104 -4.61 4.14 4.61
N LEU A 105 -4.09 3.98 3.41
CA LEU A 105 -3.24 4.95 2.72
C LEU A 105 -3.83 5.32 1.37
N THR A 106 -3.59 6.55 0.93
CA THR A 106 -3.90 6.99 -0.43
C THR A 106 -2.69 7.62 -1.11
N SER A 107 -2.65 7.58 -2.43
CA SER A 107 -1.61 8.24 -3.24
C SER A 107 -2.19 8.79 -4.53
N GLU A 108 -1.84 10.02 -4.90
CA GLU A 108 -2.18 10.58 -6.21
C GLU A 108 -1.29 10.03 -7.34
N GLY A 109 -0.35 9.13 -7.01
CA GLY A 109 0.63 8.57 -7.94
C GLY A 109 2.00 9.24 -7.85
N TRP A 110 2.81 9.07 -8.90
CA TRP A 110 4.17 9.59 -8.96
C TRP A 110 4.21 11.12 -9.09
N GLN A 111 4.97 11.76 -8.22
CA GLN A 111 5.25 13.20 -8.22
C GLN A 111 6.73 13.44 -7.92
N ASP A 112 7.40 14.25 -8.74
CA ASP A 112 8.81 14.63 -8.56
C ASP A 112 9.78 13.45 -8.33
N GLY A 113 9.53 12.32 -9.00
CA GLY A 113 10.37 11.12 -8.89
C GLY A 113 10.05 10.21 -7.70
N TYR A 114 8.99 10.50 -6.94
CA TYR A 114 8.55 9.71 -5.80
C TYR A 114 7.09 9.29 -5.92
N LEU A 115 6.77 8.10 -5.42
CA LEU A 115 5.40 7.67 -5.18
C LEU A 115 5.15 7.73 -3.67
N ALA A 116 4.24 8.59 -3.22
CA ALA A 116 3.99 8.78 -1.79
C ALA A 116 2.58 8.35 -1.42
N PHE A 117 2.48 7.43 -0.47
CA PHE A 117 1.25 7.03 0.18
C PHE A 117 1.14 7.75 1.52
N THR A 118 -0.02 8.32 1.85
CA THR A 118 -0.26 8.97 3.15
C THR A 118 -1.61 8.55 3.71
N GLY A 119 -1.72 8.39 5.03
CA GLY A 119 -2.99 8.11 5.67
C GLY A 119 -2.87 7.73 7.13
N GLU A 120 -3.94 7.20 7.69
CA GLU A 120 -4.02 6.85 9.11
C GLU A 120 -3.53 5.43 9.35
N CYS A 121 -2.67 5.29 10.36
CA CYS A 121 -2.20 4.02 10.88
C CYS A 121 -2.67 3.85 12.32
N PHE A 122 -3.15 2.65 12.64
CA PHE A 122 -3.20 2.15 14.00
C PHE A 122 -2.12 1.08 14.14
N GLY A 123 -1.06 1.38 14.88
CA GLY A 123 0.09 0.50 15.05
C GLY A 123 0.62 0.55 16.48
N PHE A 124 1.04 -0.60 17.01
CA PHE A 124 1.65 -0.71 18.35
C PHE A 124 0.78 -0.08 19.46
N GLY A 125 -0.54 -0.17 19.32
CA GLY A 125 -1.52 0.35 20.28
C GLY A 125 -1.79 1.85 20.20
N LYS A 126 -1.33 2.54 19.15
CA LYS A 126 -1.54 3.99 18.97
C LYS A 126 -1.97 4.33 17.54
N SER A 127 -2.71 5.43 17.42
CA SER A 127 -3.01 6.04 16.12
C SER A 127 -1.99 7.11 15.78
N PHE A 128 -1.58 7.18 14.51
CA PHE A 128 -0.70 8.20 13.96
C PHE A 128 -0.90 8.33 12.45
N LEU A 129 -0.45 9.44 11.88
CA LEU A 129 -0.35 9.57 10.42
C LEU A 129 0.92 8.86 9.95
N LEU A 130 0.78 8.06 8.92
CA LEU A 130 1.89 7.39 8.22
C LEU A 130 2.03 7.98 6.82
N LYS A 131 3.27 8.16 6.40
CA LYS A 131 3.64 8.44 5.02
C LYS A 131 4.70 7.45 4.58
N GLU A 132 4.47 6.78 3.47
CA GLU A 132 5.40 5.85 2.83
C GLU A 132 5.80 6.42 1.49
N GLN A 133 7.08 6.74 1.33
CA GLN A 133 7.61 7.30 0.08
C GLN A 133 8.49 6.26 -0.62
N TYR A 134 8.18 5.98 -1.89
CA TYR A 134 8.91 5.05 -2.73
C TYR A 134 9.74 5.80 -3.77
N GLU A 135 10.95 5.31 -4.01
CA GLU A 135 11.88 5.79 -5.02
C GLU A 135 12.47 4.59 -5.76
N ILE A 136 12.40 4.58 -7.09
CA ILE A 136 13.08 3.56 -7.91
C ILE A 136 14.55 3.98 -8.04
N VAL A 137 15.45 3.13 -7.58
CA VAL A 137 16.90 3.34 -7.72
C VAL A 137 17.39 2.77 -9.03
N ASP A 138 17.01 1.52 -9.33
CA ASP A 138 17.28 0.83 -10.60
C ASP A 138 16.24 -0.29 -10.83
N GLU A 139 16.43 -1.08 -11.90
CA GLU A 139 15.52 -2.18 -12.31
C GLU A 139 15.30 -3.26 -11.23
N LYS A 140 16.23 -3.40 -10.28
CA LYS A 140 16.25 -4.43 -9.24
C LYS A 140 16.26 -3.86 -7.83
N HIS A 141 16.16 -2.54 -7.68
CA HIS A 141 16.24 -1.87 -6.39
C HIS A 141 15.32 -0.67 -6.31
N TYR A 142 14.47 -0.66 -5.28
CA TYR A 142 13.76 0.54 -4.84
C TYR A 142 13.96 0.76 -3.36
N VAL A 143 13.77 2.00 -2.92
CA VAL A 143 13.82 2.39 -1.51
C VAL A 143 12.44 2.85 -1.08
N LYS A 144 11.99 2.38 0.08
CA LYS A 144 10.81 2.87 0.80
C LYS A 144 11.29 3.66 2.01
N ARG A 145 10.74 4.85 2.24
CA ARG A 145 10.99 5.67 3.43
C ARG A 145 9.69 5.94 4.16
N GLY A 146 9.59 5.42 5.37
CA GLY A 146 8.46 5.62 6.26
C GLY A 146 8.67 6.87 7.13
N PHE A 147 7.63 7.67 7.25
CA PHE A 147 7.56 8.81 8.16
C PHE A 147 6.28 8.71 8.98
N ILE A 148 6.37 9.06 10.25
CA ILE A 148 5.20 9.15 11.14
C ILE A 148 5.01 10.56 11.64
N LYS A 149 3.76 10.90 11.96
CA LYS A 149 3.40 12.14 12.63
C LYS A 149 2.33 11.86 13.68
N PHE A 150 2.60 12.30 14.90
CA PHE A 150 1.65 12.29 16.00
C PHE A 150 1.04 13.69 16.16
N ASP A 151 -0.28 13.76 16.26
CA ASP A 151 -1.04 15.00 16.48
C ASP A 151 -0.61 16.16 15.54
N GLU A 152 -0.39 17.36 16.09
CA GLU A 152 0.05 18.55 15.36
C GLU A 152 1.58 18.62 15.12
N GLY A 153 2.33 17.57 15.49
CA GLY A 153 3.80 17.55 15.40
C GLY A 153 4.37 17.55 13.99
N ASP A 154 5.69 17.57 13.88
CA ASP A 154 6.38 17.42 12.59
C ASP A 154 6.42 15.96 12.14
N TRP A 155 6.60 15.76 10.84
CA TRP A 155 6.92 14.43 10.29
C TRP A 155 8.30 14.01 10.76
N ILE A 156 8.39 12.84 11.38
CA ILE A 156 9.65 12.24 11.81
C ILE A 156 9.96 10.99 10.96
N PRO A 157 11.22 10.76 10.60
CA PRO A 157 11.62 9.50 9.97
C PRO A 157 11.31 8.32 10.89
N ALA A 158 10.63 7.31 10.35
CA ALA A 158 10.28 6.11 11.07
C ALA A 158 11.11 4.91 10.60
N ASP A 159 11.20 4.72 9.28
CA ASP A 159 12.01 3.66 8.69
C ASP A 159 12.61 4.06 7.34
N GLU A 160 13.63 3.29 6.93
CA GLU A 160 14.09 3.22 5.56
C GLU A 160 14.27 1.74 5.21
N VAL A 161 13.77 1.32 4.05
CA VAL A 161 13.79 -0.06 3.58
C VAL A 161 14.34 -0.11 2.17
N HIS A 162 15.44 -0.84 2.00
CA HIS A 162 16.04 -1.14 0.70
C HIS A 162 15.51 -2.48 0.22
N CYS A 163 14.76 -2.47 -0.89
CA CYS A 163 14.17 -3.68 -1.46
C CYS A 163 14.95 -4.11 -2.68
N HIS A 164 15.64 -5.25 -2.57
CA HIS A 164 16.44 -5.85 -3.63
C HIS A 164 15.71 -7.04 -4.24
N ARG A 165 15.41 -6.96 -5.54
CA ARG A 165 14.72 -8.01 -6.29
C ARG A 165 15.54 -9.30 -6.27
N GLU A 166 14.90 -10.41 -5.89
CA GLU A 166 15.50 -11.74 -5.98
C GLU A 166 15.44 -12.27 -7.42
N ALA A 167 16.43 -13.06 -7.80
CA ALA A 167 16.64 -13.54 -9.17
C ALA A 167 15.85 -14.80 -9.50
#